data_AF-A0A847IW14-F1
#
_entry.id   AF-A0A847IW14-F1
#
_cell.length_a   1.000
_cell.length_b   1.000
_cell.length_c   1.000
_cell.angle_alpha   90.00
_cell.angle_beta   90.00
_cell.angle_gamma   90.00
#
_symmetry.space_group_name_H-M   'P 1'
#
loop_
_entity.id
_entity.type
_entity.pdbx_description
1 polymer ?
#
loop_
_entity_poly.entity_id
_entity_poly.type
_entity_poly.pdbx_seq_one_letter_code
_entity_poly.pdbx_strand_id
1 'polypeptide(L)'
;MFKSQKIKFKEKSQILLVISICFLFLAILISKQLAKKEHTQAIVDKVQNKIHQKENELYHELEKLINFHQNNKKLAFYFFVEENQESNNSGIIYLIFEGDSLIYWSDNSVPLSDLISDSQTTIINSGNSWNLKVEKSNNDFRYIVLFTVKHQYSYQNEFLENKFHPSLSLPTNTDFVIDENNKNAIFNNSGNYLFSIKINQTSTLTLSNELILTLFYL
;
A
#
# COMPACT_ATOMS: atom_id res chain seq x y z
N MET A 1 43.77 -56.60 -9.86
CA MET A 1 43.59 -55.37 -10.66
C MET A 1 42.14 -54.85 -10.68
N PHE A 2 41.10 -55.70 -10.81
CA PHE A 2 39.69 -55.28 -10.89
C PHE A 2 39.05 -54.64 -9.63
N LYS A 3 39.53 -54.93 -8.41
CA LYS A 3 38.96 -54.39 -7.16
C LYS A 3 39.21 -52.88 -6.97
N SER A 4 40.39 -52.39 -7.37
CA SER A 4 40.77 -50.96 -7.24
C SER A 4 39.98 -50.04 -8.19
N GLN A 5 39.63 -50.52 -9.38
CA GLN A 5 38.79 -49.78 -10.33
C GLN A 5 37.34 -49.63 -9.85
N LYS A 6 36.75 -50.66 -9.23
CA LYS A 6 35.38 -50.57 -8.66
C LYS A 6 35.27 -49.58 -7.49
N ILE A 7 36.31 -49.47 -6.66
CA ILE A 7 36.36 -48.51 -5.54
C ILE A 7 36.40 -47.07 -6.06
N LYS A 8 37.28 -46.77 -7.03
CA LYS A 8 37.36 -45.44 -7.67
C LYS A 8 36.07 -45.04 -8.40
N PHE A 9 35.33 -46.00 -8.96
CA PHE A 9 34.04 -45.73 -9.61
C PHE A 9 32.94 -45.37 -8.58
N LYS A 10 32.90 -46.07 -7.44
CA LYS A 10 31.95 -45.80 -6.35
C LYS A 10 32.16 -44.42 -5.73
N GLU A 11 33.43 -44.03 -5.51
CA GLU A 11 33.79 -42.69 -4.99
C GLU A 11 33.37 -41.57 -5.97
N LYS A 12 33.63 -41.74 -7.27
CA LYS A 12 33.16 -40.78 -8.29
C LYS A 12 31.65 -40.67 -8.36
N SER A 13 30.93 -41.80 -8.26
CA SER A 13 29.47 -41.81 -8.25
C SER A 13 28.89 -41.13 -7.02
N GLN A 14 29.51 -41.28 -5.84
CA GLN A 14 29.12 -40.57 -4.63
C GLN A 14 29.33 -39.07 -4.74
N ILE A 15 30.45 -38.63 -5.33
CA ILE A 15 30.72 -37.19 -5.58
C ILE A 15 29.66 -36.59 -6.50
N LEU A 16 29.31 -37.28 -7.60
CA LEU A 16 28.27 -36.83 -8.52
C LEU A 16 26.89 -36.73 -7.84
N LEU A 17 26.58 -37.65 -6.93
CA LEU A 17 25.33 -37.64 -6.17
C LEU A 17 25.28 -36.43 -5.23
N VAL A 18 26.36 -36.14 -4.49
CA VAL A 18 26.45 -34.96 -3.62
C VAL A 18 26.31 -33.67 -4.42
N ILE A 19 26.99 -33.56 -5.56
CA ILE A 19 26.88 -32.40 -6.46
C ILE A 19 25.45 -32.21 -6.95
N SER A 20 24.77 -33.29 -7.34
CA SER A 20 23.37 -33.24 -7.77
C SER A 20 22.45 -32.74 -6.65
N ILE A 21 22.63 -33.20 -5.41
CA ILE A 21 21.88 -32.72 -4.25
C ILE A 21 22.13 -31.23 -4.01
N CYS A 22 23.38 -30.77 -4.09
CA CYS A 22 23.72 -29.36 -3.96
C CYS A 22 23.04 -28.50 -5.04
N PHE A 23 23.03 -28.96 -6.29
CA PHE A 23 22.32 -28.27 -7.37
C PHE A 23 20.81 -28.23 -7.16
N LEU A 24 20.22 -29.33 -6.68
CA LEU A 24 18.78 -29.40 -6.40
C LEU A 24 18.41 -28.45 -5.26
N PHE A 25 19.22 -28.40 -4.20
CA PHE A 25 19.04 -27.44 -3.10
C PHE A 25 19.14 -25.98 -3.58
N LEU A 26 20.16 -25.68 -4.39
CA LEU A 26 20.34 -24.34 -4.97
C LEU A 26 19.16 -23.95 -5.86
N ALA A 27 18.67 -24.88 -6.69
CA ALA A 27 17.50 -24.66 -7.54
C ALA A 27 16.23 -24.34 -6.72
N ILE A 28 16.03 -25.03 -5.59
CA ILE A 28 14.92 -24.75 -4.66
C ILE A 28 15.05 -23.36 -4.03
N LEU A 29 16.26 -22.93 -3.64
CA LEU A 29 16.46 -21.59 -3.09
C LEU A 29 16.17 -20.50 -4.11
N ILE A 30 16.68 -20.65 -5.34
CA ILE A 30 16.46 -19.70 -6.43
C ILE A 30 14.97 -19.63 -6.79
N SER A 31 14.29 -20.77 -6.93
CA SER A 31 12.87 -20.78 -7.29
C SER A 31 11.99 -20.08 -6.25
N LYS A 32 12.28 -20.29 -4.96
CA LYS A 32 11.59 -19.57 -3.88
C LYS A 32 11.84 -18.06 -3.92
N GLN A 33 13.07 -17.63 -4.21
CA GLN A 33 13.39 -16.21 -4.29
C GLN A 33 12.71 -15.54 -5.49
N LEU A 34 12.64 -16.23 -6.63
CA LEU A 34 11.92 -15.77 -7.82
C LEU A 34 10.42 -15.67 -7.56
N ALA A 35 9.80 -16.73 -7.04
CA ALA A 35 8.38 -16.74 -6.69
C ALA A 35 8.01 -15.63 -5.69
N LYS A 36 8.88 -15.37 -4.70
CA LYS A 36 8.69 -14.26 -3.75
C LYS A 36 8.71 -12.91 -4.45
N LYS A 37 9.66 -12.69 -5.37
CA LYS A 37 9.77 -11.43 -6.12
C LYS A 37 8.53 -11.22 -7.00
N GLU A 38 8.10 -12.25 -7.73
CA GLU A 38 6.90 -12.19 -8.58
C GLU A 38 5.64 -11.89 -7.76
N HIS A 39 5.44 -12.58 -6.63
CA HIS A 39 4.30 -12.33 -5.76
C HIS A 39 4.30 -10.91 -5.18
N THR A 40 5.47 -10.41 -4.77
CA THR A 40 5.63 -9.04 -4.26
C THR A 40 5.29 -8.02 -5.35
N GLN A 41 5.82 -8.21 -6.56
CA GLN A 41 5.56 -7.33 -7.70
C GLN A 41 4.06 -7.31 -8.04
N ALA A 42 3.40 -8.47 -8.08
CA ALA A 42 1.97 -8.56 -8.35
C ALA A 42 1.12 -7.78 -7.33
N ILE A 43 1.54 -7.74 -6.05
CA ILE A 43 0.87 -6.91 -5.04
C ILE A 43 1.11 -5.42 -5.31
N VAL A 44 2.35 -5.03 -5.59
CA VAL A 44 2.70 -3.63 -5.91
C VAL A 44 1.89 -3.14 -7.11
N ASP A 45 1.86 -3.91 -8.20
CA ASP A 45 1.11 -3.58 -9.42
C ASP A 45 -0.40 -3.45 -9.13
N LYS A 46 -0.94 -4.35 -8.32
CA LYS A 46 -2.36 -4.29 -7.90
C LYS A 46 -2.65 -3.02 -7.11
N VAL A 47 -1.78 -2.63 -6.18
CA VAL A 47 -1.94 -1.40 -5.38
C VAL A 47 -1.79 -0.17 -6.25
N GLN A 48 -0.80 -0.16 -7.14
CA GLN A 48 -0.56 0.91 -8.09
C GLN A 48 -1.81 1.19 -8.94
N ASN A 49 -2.40 0.14 -9.52
CA ASN A 49 -3.64 0.26 -10.30
C ASN A 49 -4.81 0.76 -9.46
N LYS A 50 -4.94 0.31 -8.20
CA LYS A 50 -6.00 0.77 -7.30
C LYS A 50 -5.83 2.23 -6.88
N ILE A 51 -4.60 2.67 -6.67
CA ILE A 51 -4.31 4.08 -6.37
C ILE A 51 -4.64 4.95 -7.58
N HIS A 52 -4.29 4.54 -8.79
CA HIS A 52 -4.68 5.23 -10.02
C HIS A 52 -6.20 5.31 -10.19
N GLN A 53 -6.92 4.22 -9.89
CA GLN A 53 -8.39 4.21 -9.87
C GLN A 53 -8.95 5.19 -8.84
N LYS A 54 -8.40 5.20 -7.62
CA LYS A 54 -8.82 6.10 -6.55
C LYS A 54 -8.50 7.56 -6.87
N GLU A 55 -7.37 7.85 -7.49
CA GLU A 55 -7.03 9.20 -7.94
C GLU A 55 -8.06 9.72 -8.96
N ASN A 56 -8.45 8.90 -9.94
CA ASN A 56 -9.48 9.26 -10.90
C ASN A 56 -10.85 9.49 -10.24
N GLU A 57 -11.22 8.65 -9.27
CA GLU A 57 -12.43 8.81 -8.46
C GLU A 57 -12.39 10.14 -7.69
N LEU A 58 -11.26 10.47 -7.07
CA LEU A 58 -11.09 11.74 -6.35
C LEU A 58 -11.22 12.95 -7.26
N TYR A 59 -10.66 12.91 -8.47
CA TYR A 59 -10.84 14.00 -9.44
C TYR A 59 -12.30 14.15 -9.88
N HIS A 60 -13.02 13.05 -10.06
CA HIS A 60 -14.46 13.08 -10.35
C HIS A 60 -15.26 13.71 -9.21
N GLU A 61 -14.97 13.31 -7.97
CA GLU A 61 -15.57 13.88 -6.76
C GLU A 61 -15.21 15.36 -6.57
N LEU A 62 -13.99 15.76 -6.92
CA LEU A 62 -13.55 17.15 -6.88
C LEU A 62 -14.33 18.03 -7.85
N GLU A 63 -14.54 17.57 -9.10
CA GLU A 63 -15.34 18.33 -10.07
C GLU A 63 -16.81 18.38 -9.67
N LYS A 64 -17.37 17.31 -9.09
CA LYS A 64 -18.72 17.35 -8.50
C LYS A 64 -18.80 18.40 -7.39
N LEU A 65 -17.85 18.40 -6.46
CA LEU A 65 -17.79 19.35 -5.33
C LEU A 65 -17.78 20.80 -5.84
N ILE A 66 -16.92 21.09 -6.82
CA ILE A 66 -16.82 22.42 -7.43
C ILE A 66 -18.13 22.83 -8.09
N ASN A 67 -18.67 21.99 -8.97
CA ASN A 67 -19.90 22.29 -9.70
C ASN A 67 -21.08 22.49 -8.75
N PHE A 68 -21.21 21.65 -7.72
CA PHE A 68 -22.29 21.76 -6.76
C PHE A 68 -22.17 23.02 -5.91
N HIS A 69 -20.97 23.32 -5.38
CA HIS A 69 -20.74 24.51 -4.58
C HIS A 69 -20.98 25.81 -5.37
N GLN A 70 -20.53 25.87 -6.62
CA GLN A 70 -20.74 27.04 -7.49
C GLN A 70 -22.22 27.30 -7.80
N ASN A 71 -23.01 26.24 -8.01
CA ASN A 71 -24.43 26.35 -8.32
C ASN A 71 -25.32 26.52 -7.07
N ASN A 72 -24.89 25.99 -5.91
CA ASN A 72 -25.72 25.87 -4.71
C ASN A 72 -24.92 26.19 -3.43
N LYS A 73 -24.28 27.37 -3.37
CA LYS A 73 -23.37 27.80 -2.28
C LYS A 73 -23.82 27.42 -0.86
N LYS A 74 -25.10 27.59 -0.51
CA LYS A 74 -25.63 27.30 0.84
C LYS A 74 -25.94 25.82 1.10
N LEU A 75 -26.24 25.04 0.07
CA LEU A 75 -26.69 23.65 0.21
C LEU A 75 -25.55 22.63 0.07
N ALA A 76 -24.38 23.06 -0.40
CA ALA A 76 -23.21 22.18 -0.57
C ALA A 76 -22.85 21.44 0.71
N PHE A 77 -23.00 22.11 1.86
CA PHE A 77 -22.72 21.51 3.16
C PHE A 77 -23.58 20.27 3.43
N TYR A 78 -24.90 20.40 3.29
CA TYR A 78 -25.85 19.34 3.65
C TYR A 78 -25.74 18.14 2.71
N PHE A 79 -25.64 18.40 1.41
CA PHE A 79 -25.61 17.36 0.39
C PHE A 79 -24.44 16.39 0.57
N PHE A 80 -23.21 16.90 0.71
CA PHE A 80 -22.04 16.04 0.81
C PHE A 80 -21.86 15.43 2.21
N VAL A 81 -22.40 16.02 3.26
CA VAL A 81 -22.46 15.35 4.58
C VAL A 81 -23.42 14.16 4.53
N GLU A 82 -24.60 14.34 3.94
CA GLU A 82 -25.59 13.27 3.76
C GLU A 82 -25.05 12.17 2.83
N GLU A 83 -24.45 12.52 1.69
CA GLU A 83 -23.84 11.57 0.76
C GLU A 83 -22.70 10.77 1.42
N ASN A 84 -21.86 11.40 2.26
CA ASN A 84 -20.82 10.67 3.00
C ASN A 84 -21.37 9.72 4.06
N GLN A 85 -22.44 10.11 4.75
CA GLN A 85 -23.10 9.27 5.77
C GLN A 85 -23.76 8.06 5.13
N GLU A 86 -24.43 8.24 3.98
CA GLU A 86 -25.04 7.15 3.22
C GLU A 86 -24.00 6.25 2.56
N SER A 87 -22.90 6.83 2.07
CA SER A 87 -21.81 6.11 1.42
C SER A 87 -20.94 5.30 2.40
N ASN A 88 -21.19 5.39 3.71
CA ASN A 88 -20.62 4.60 4.81
C ASN A 88 -19.46 3.72 4.34
N ASN A 89 -18.22 4.22 4.44
CA ASN A 89 -16.95 3.54 4.10
C ASN A 89 -16.27 3.87 2.74
N SER A 90 -16.53 5.03 2.12
CA SER A 90 -15.75 5.48 0.94
C SER A 90 -14.30 5.85 1.30
N GLY A 91 -14.09 6.31 2.54
CA GLY A 91 -12.83 6.88 3.01
C GLY A 91 -12.52 8.25 2.39
N ILE A 92 -13.52 8.90 1.77
CA ILE A 92 -13.38 10.18 1.08
C ILE A 92 -13.77 11.33 2.01
N ILE A 93 -12.98 12.41 1.98
CA ILE A 93 -13.21 13.61 2.79
C ILE A 93 -13.17 14.83 1.88
N TYR A 94 -14.12 15.73 2.06
CA TYR A 94 -14.31 16.91 1.23
C TYR A 94 -14.07 18.17 2.08
N LEU A 95 -13.35 19.12 1.49
CA LEU A 95 -12.90 20.35 2.13
C LEU A 95 -13.06 21.52 1.15
N ILE A 96 -13.57 22.64 1.63
CA ILE A 96 -13.60 23.91 0.87
C ILE A 96 -13.05 25.02 1.76
N PHE A 97 -12.06 25.73 1.23
CA PHE A 97 -11.54 26.96 1.82
C PHE A 97 -11.97 28.16 1.00
N GLU A 98 -12.31 29.26 1.67
CA GLU A 98 -12.46 30.60 1.11
C GLU A 98 -11.33 31.47 1.65
N GLY A 99 -10.37 31.83 0.78
CA GLY A 99 -9.06 32.31 1.23
C GLY A 99 -8.38 31.31 2.16
N ASP A 100 -8.05 31.74 3.38
CA ASP A 100 -7.44 30.89 4.43
C ASP A 100 -8.47 30.28 5.40
N SER A 101 -9.77 30.56 5.20
CA SER A 101 -10.83 30.07 6.09
C SER A 101 -11.42 28.78 5.57
N LEU A 102 -11.42 27.73 6.40
CA LEU A 102 -12.18 26.51 6.09
C LEU A 102 -13.68 26.80 6.26
N ILE A 103 -14.43 26.71 5.16
CA ILE A 103 -15.89 26.95 5.15
C ILE A 103 -16.68 25.64 5.02
N TYR A 104 -16.03 24.54 4.64
CA TYR A 104 -16.66 23.22 4.52
C TYR A 104 -15.74 22.08 4.93
N TRP A 105 -16.28 21.11 5.69
CA TRP A 105 -15.56 19.94 6.17
C TRP A 105 -16.53 18.75 6.34
N SER A 106 -16.39 17.70 5.54
CA SER A 106 -17.31 16.54 5.58
C SER A 106 -17.03 15.56 6.72
N ASP A 107 -15.78 15.44 7.16
CA ASP A 107 -15.35 14.52 8.23
C ASP A 107 -14.21 15.14 9.03
N ASN A 108 -14.43 15.30 10.34
CA ASN A 108 -13.50 15.97 11.24
C ASN A 108 -12.30 15.12 11.71
N SER A 109 -12.13 13.91 11.15
CA SER A 109 -11.07 12.97 11.53
C SER A 109 -9.64 13.39 11.12
N VAL A 110 -9.52 14.37 10.21
CA VAL A 110 -8.23 14.81 9.60
C VAL A 110 -7.84 16.23 10.04
N PRO A 111 -6.89 16.39 10.98
CA PRO A 111 -6.31 17.68 11.35
C PRO A 111 -5.84 18.51 10.14
N LEU A 112 -6.25 19.78 10.12
CA LEU A 112 -6.06 20.68 8.96
C LEU A 112 -4.65 21.27 8.84
N SER A 113 -3.85 21.23 9.91
CA SER A 113 -2.53 21.88 10.00
C SER A 113 -1.53 21.39 8.96
N ASP A 114 -1.79 20.22 8.36
CA ASP A 114 -0.83 19.49 7.53
C ASP A 114 -1.29 19.39 6.05
N LEU A 115 -2.33 20.13 5.66
CA LEU A 115 -2.87 20.10 4.28
C LEU A 115 -2.04 20.91 3.25
N ILE A 116 -1.01 21.62 3.72
CA ILE A 116 -0.18 22.50 2.89
C ILE A 116 0.79 21.65 2.05
N SER A 117 0.56 21.62 0.75
CA SER A 117 1.51 21.08 -0.23
C SER A 117 1.32 21.77 -1.56
N ASP A 118 2.42 22.07 -2.23
CA ASP A 118 2.46 22.75 -3.54
C ASP A 118 1.98 21.84 -4.69
N SER A 119 1.82 20.53 -4.43
CA SER A 119 1.31 19.59 -5.43
C SER A 119 -0.20 19.45 -5.37
N GLN A 120 -0.82 19.53 -6.56
CA GLN A 120 -2.24 19.24 -6.74
C GLN A 120 -2.61 17.82 -6.30
N THR A 121 -1.73 16.85 -6.57
CA THR A 121 -1.92 15.45 -6.15
C THR A 121 -0.71 14.95 -5.39
N THR A 122 -0.92 14.52 -4.14
CA THR A 122 0.18 14.08 -3.28
C THR A 122 -0.32 13.20 -2.13
N ILE A 123 0.60 12.56 -1.41
CA ILE A 123 0.28 12.00 -0.09
C ILE A 123 0.53 13.06 0.98
N ILE A 124 -0.39 13.18 1.93
CA ILE A 124 -0.23 14.02 3.10
C ILE A 124 -0.36 13.18 4.37
N ASN A 125 0.40 13.54 5.39
CA ASN A 125 0.17 13.06 6.75
C ASN A 125 -0.71 14.08 7.44
N SER A 126 -1.80 13.64 8.07
CA SER A 126 -2.68 14.50 8.86
C SER A 126 -2.55 14.25 10.36
N GLY A 127 -1.49 13.59 10.80
CA GLY A 127 -1.27 13.15 12.18
C GLY A 127 -1.92 11.80 12.49
N ASN A 128 -3.20 11.62 12.13
CA ASN A 128 -3.95 10.38 12.39
C ASN A 128 -4.06 9.44 11.18
N SER A 129 -3.77 9.93 9.99
CA SER A 129 -3.81 9.14 8.76
C SER A 129 -2.92 9.70 7.66
N TRP A 130 -2.54 8.82 6.76
CA TRP A 130 -1.96 9.15 5.46
C TRP A 130 -3.08 9.22 4.42
N ASN A 131 -3.19 10.36 3.75
CA ASN A 131 -4.28 10.63 2.80
C ASN A 131 -3.72 10.96 1.42
N LEU A 132 -4.31 10.37 0.39
CA LEU A 132 -4.12 10.82 -0.98
C LEU A 132 -4.96 12.08 -1.16
N LYS A 133 -4.32 13.21 -1.45
CA LYS A 133 -4.94 14.50 -1.68
C LYS A 133 -5.04 14.75 -3.18
N VAL A 134 -6.20 15.24 -3.64
CA VAL A 134 -6.33 16.01 -4.88
C VAL A 134 -6.90 17.39 -4.55
N GLU A 135 -6.42 18.42 -5.24
CA GLU A 135 -6.90 19.79 -5.03
C GLU A 135 -7.00 20.61 -6.32
N LYS A 136 -7.89 21.60 -6.28
CA LYS A 136 -8.04 22.62 -7.32
C LYS A 136 -8.40 23.94 -6.67
N SER A 137 -7.73 25.01 -7.09
CA SER A 137 -7.96 26.36 -6.58
C SER A 137 -8.45 27.28 -7.69
N ASN A 138 -9.28 28.26 -7.32
CA ASN A 138 -9.60 29.43 -8.12
C ASN A 138 -9.35 30.69 -7.27
N ASN A 139 -9.71 31.87 -7.77
CA ASN A 139 -9.39 33.14 -7.11
C ASN A 139 -9.95 33.26 -5.68
N ASP A 140 -11.11 32.64 -5.41
CA ASP A 140 -11.83 32.83 -4.15
C ASP A 140 -11.77 31.56 -3.27
N PHE A 141 -11.63 30.38 -3.89
CA PHE A 141 -11.81 29.09 -3.23
C PHE A 141 -10.71 28.09 -3.54
N ARG A 142 -10.36 27.27 -2.54
CA ARG A 142 -9.57 26.05 -2.68
C ARG A 142 -10.43 24.84 -2.31
N TYR A 143 -10.55 23.91 -3.25
CA TYR A 143 -11.31 22.67 -3.11
C TYR A 143 -10.33 21.52 -2.95
N ILE A 144 -10.53 20.70 -1.92
CA ILE A 144 -9.68 19.56 -1.63
C ILE A 144 -10.57 18.34 -1.42
N VAL A 145 -10.20 17.23 -2.04
CA VAL A 145 -10.79 15.92 -1.78
C VAL A 145 -9.66 14.97 -1.36
N LEU A 146 -9.88 14.25 -0.27
CA LEU A 146 -8.93 13.32 0.31
C LEU A 146 -9.47 11.91 0.21
N PHE A 147 -8.58 10.93 0.06
CA PHE A 147 -8.84 9.53 0.33
C PHE A 147 -7.90 9.03 1.42
N THR A 148 -8.46 8.46 2.50
CA THR A 148 -7.64 7.85 3.55
C THR A 148 -6.97 6.58 3.02
N VAL A 149 -5.66 6.59 2.84
CA VAL A 149 -4.86 5.43 2.40
C VAL A 149 -4.61 4.49 3.57
N LYS A 150 -4.23 5.04 4.73
CA LYS A 150 -3.91 4.28 5.94
C LYS A 150 -4.10 5.12 7.20
N HIS A 151 -4.69 4.52 8.23
CA HIS A 151 -4.72 5.11 9.57
C HIS A 151 -3.39 4.89 10.33
N GLN A 152 -3.01 5.88 11.12
CA GLN A 152 -1.79 5.93 11.93
C GLN A 152 -2.05 6.67 13.25
N TYR A 153 -2.87 6.07 14.10
CA TYR A 153 -3.08 6.52 15.47
C TYR A 153 -1.85 6.21 16.35
N SER A 154 -1.55 7.12 17.27
CA SER A 154 -0.50 6.91 18.29
C SER A 154 -0.88 5.83 19.32
N TYR A 155 -2.18 5.58 19.49
CA TYR A 155 -2.73 4.54 20.35
C TYR A 155 -3.75 3.70 19.56
N GLN A 156 -3.69 2.38 19.72
CA GLN A 156 -4.61 1.44 19.08
C GLN A 156 -5.47 0.75 20.14
N ASN A 157 -6.74 0.54 19.81
CA ASN A 157 -7.71 -0.20 20.63
C ASN A 157 -8.67 -0.96 19.71
N GLU A 158 -9.72 -1.57 20.28
CA GLU A 158 -10.70 -2.34 19.49
C GLU A 158 -11.50 -1.52 18.46
N PHE A 159 -11.47 -0.19 18.55
CA PHE A 159 -12.11 0.74 17.62
C PHE A 159 -11.11 1.44 16.68
N LEU A 160 -9.86 1.61 17.12
CA LEU A 160 -8.81 2.35 16.42
C LEU A 160 -7.67 1.41 16.03
N GLU A 161 -7.61 1.08 14.75
CA GLU A 161 -6.60 0.19 14.20
C GLU A 161 -5.78 0.88 13.10
N ASN A 162 -4.47 0.68 13.14
CA ASN A 162 -3.55 1.22 12.14
C ASN A 162 -3.49 0.33 10.90
N LYS A 163 -4.57 0.35 10.12
CA LYS A 163 -4.70 -0.45 8.88
C LYS A 163 -4.79 0.41 7.63
N PHE A 164 -4.37 -0.18 6.52
CA PHE A 164 -4.68 0.35 5.20
C PHE A 164 -6.18 0.31 4.95
N HIS A 165 -6.65 1.21 4.09
CA HIS A 165 -8.04 1.20 3.67
C HIS A 165 -8.40 -0.14 3.00
N PRO A 166 -9.54 -0.78 3.36
CA PRO A 166 -9.89 -2.11 2.85
C PRO A 166 -9.95 -2.21 1.32
N SER A 167 -10.31 -1.10 0.65
CA SER A 167 -10.35 -1.03 -0.81
C SER A 167 -9.01 -1.31 -1.46
N LEU A 168 -7.87 -1.10 -0.79
CA LEU A 168 -6.54 -1.40 -1.32
C LEU A 168 -6.24 -2.91 -1.31
N SER A 169 -6.91 -3.69 -0.46
CA SER A 169 -6.74 -5.14 -0.31
C SER A 169 -5.27 -5.57 -0.17
N LEU A 170 -4.55 -4.84 0.69
CA LEU A 170 -3.18 -5.14 1.07
C LEU A 170 -3.14 -6.28 2.11
N PRO A 171 -2.11 -7.15 2.08
CA PRO A 171 -1.86 -8.08 3.17
C PRO A 171 -1.67 -7.36 4.51
N THR A 172 -2.16 -7.95 5.60
CA THR A 172 -2.11 -7.36 6.96
C THR A 172 -0.69 -7.02 7.43
N ASN A 173 0.30 -7.75 6.93
CA ASN A 173 1.72 -7.60 7.23
C ASN A 173 2.44 -6.61 6.30
N THR A 174 1.74 -5.60 5.81
CA THR A 174 2.30 -4.53 4.97
C THR A 174 2.51 -3.28 5.80
N ASP A 175 3.69 -2.69 5.71
CA ASP A 175 3.99 -1.38 6.28
C ASP A 175 3.91 -0.28 5.21
N PHE A 176 3.54 0.92 5.65
CA PHE A 176 3.61 2.15 4.87
C PHE A 176 4.96 2.83 5.13
N VAL A 177 5.63 3.30 4.07
CA VAL A 177 6.95 3.94 4.16
C VAL A 177 7.00 5.16 3.25
N ILE A 178 7.56 6.26 3.74
CA ILE A 178 7.96 7.41 2.92
C ILE A 178 9.44 7.26 2.58
N ASP A 179 9.72 6.63 1.44
CA ASP A 179 11.05 6.42 0.87
C ASP A 179 10.92 6.15 -0.63
N GLU A 180 11.23 7.17 -1.45
CA GLU A 180 11.16 7.11 -2.90
C GLU A 180 12.13 6.09 -3.51
N ASN A 181 13.26 5.81 -2.84
CA ASN A 181 14.25 4.84 -3.32
C ASN A 181 13.84 3.38 -3.06
N ASN A 182 12.69 3.16 -2.41
CA ASN A 182 12.19 1.83 -2.16
C ASN A 182 11.76 1.16 -3.47
N LYS A 183 12.06 -0.14 -3.61
CA LYS A 183 11.70 -0.93 -4.80
C LYS A 183 10.19 -1.05 -5.03
N ASN A 184 9.40 -0.86 -3.99
CA ASN A 184 7.95 -0.99 -3.99
C ASN A 184 7.29 0.38 -3.87
N ALA A 185 7.81 1.37 -4.60
CA ALA A 185 7.25 2.71 -4.68
C ALA A 185 5.94 2.71 -5.49
N ILE A 186 5.01 3.54 -5.05
CA ILE A 186 3.71 3.78 -5.65
C ILE A 186 3.67 5.24 -6.10
N PHE A 187 3.19 5.46 -7.32
CA PHE A 187 3.18 6.75 -7.98
C PHE A 187 1.76 7.19 -8.30
N ASN A 188 1.55 8.48 -8.51
CA ASN A 188 0.27 9.00 -9.02
C ASN A 188 0.15 8.77 -10.54
N ASN A 189 -0.97 9.18 -11.15
CA ASN A 189 -1.18 9.05 -12.60
C ASN A 189 -0.18 9.84 -13.44
N SER A 190 0.44 10.89 -12.87
CA SER A 190 1.45 11.72 -13.53
C SER A 190 2.88 11.19 -13.37
N GLY A 191 3.07 10.08 -12.64
CA GLY A 191 4.38 9.49 -12.37
C GLY A 191 5.14 10.13 -11.19
N ASN A 192 4.50 11.02 -10.43
CA ASN A 192 5.10 11.58 -9.21
C ASN A 192 4.96 10.60 -8.06
N TYR A 193 6.00 10.52 -7.22
CA TYR A 193 6.02 9.64 -6.06
C TYR A 193 4.91 9.98 -5.06
N LEU A 194 4.24 8.94 -4.53
CA LEU A 194 3.27 9.06 -3.44
C LEU A 194 3.82 8.43 -2.16
N PHE A 195 4.01 7.11 -2.15
CA PHE A 195 4.47 6.38 -0.97
C PHE A 195 5.06 5.03 -1.38
N SER A 196 5.63 4.30 -0.45
CA SER A 196 6.17 2.95 -0.67
C SER A 196 5.57 1.95 0.30
N ILE A 197 5.51 0.68 -0.11
CA ILE A 197 5.01 -0.41 0.74
C ILE A 197 6.09 -1.46 1.05
N LYS A 198 6.11 -1.94 2.29
CA LYS A 198 7.02 -3.02 2.70
C LYS A 198 6.21 -4.21 3.20
N ILE A 199 6.28 -5.31 2.47
CA ILE A 199 5.58 -6.55 2.85
C ILE A 199 6.51 -7.38 3.75
N ASN A 200 6.21 -7.42 5.04
CA ASN A 200 6.95 -8.18 6.03
C ASN A 200 6.41 -9.60 6.07
N GLN A 201 7.21 -10.62 5.76
CA GLN A 201 6.69 -11.99 5.82
C GLN A 201 6.37 -12.37 7.27
N THR A 202 5.17 -12.89 7.54
CA THR A 202 4.98 -13.76 8.69
C THR A 202 5.93 -14.93 8.49
N SER A 203 6.73 -15.24 9.51
CA SER A 203 7.68 -16.34 9.51
C SER A 203 6.93 -17.66 9.33
N THR A 204 6.63 -18.02 8.09
CA THR A 204 6.29 -19.40 7.74
C THR A 204 7.53 -20.22 8.04
N LEU A 205 7.39 -21.25 8.87
CA LEU A 205 8.47 -22.18 9.19
C LEU A 205 9.15 -22.56 7.88
N THR A 206 10.41 -22.20 7.75
CA THR A 206 11.18 -22.50 6.55
C THR A 206 11.25 -24.01 6.40
N LEU A 207 11.35 -24.52 5.17
CA LEU A 207 11.50 -25.95 4.88
C LEU A 207 12.68 -26.59 5.67
N SER A 208 13.66 -25.77 6.07
CA SER A 208 14.72 -26.15 7.01
C SER A 208 14.17 -26.59 8.37
N ASN A 209 13.17 -25.89 8.91
CA ASN A 209 12.55 -26.18 10.19
C ASN A 209 11.67 -27.43 10.08
N GLU A 210 10.97 -27.62 8.96
CA GLU A 210 10.22 -28.85 8.70
C GLU A 210 11.15 -30.07 8.56
N LEU A 211 12.28 -29.93 7.87
CA LEU A 211 13.28 -31.01 7.75
C LEU A 211 13.99 -31.31 9.07
N ILE A 212 14.29 -30.27 9.88
CA ILE A 212 14.83 -30.45 11.22
C ILE A 212 13.82 -31.18 12.10
N LEU A 213 12.54 -30.80 12.05
CA LEU A 213 11.48 -31.46 12.81
C LEU A 213 11.27 -32.92 12.38
N THR A 214 11.39 -33.24 11.08
CA THR A 214 11.31 -34.64 10.62
C THR A 214 12.55 -35.46 10.97
N LEU A 215 13.74 -34.85 10.99
CA LEU A 215 14.98 -35.48 11.46
C LEU A 215 15.00 -35.71 12.98
N PHE A 216 14.31 -34.88 13.77
CA PHE A 216 14.13 -35.10 15.21
C PHE A 216 13.05 -36.14 15.55
N TYR A 217 12.19 -36.49 14.60
CA TYR A 217 11.11 -37.47 14.78
C TYR A 217 11.48 -38.89 14.26
N LEU A 218 12.64 -39.04 13.64
CA LEU A 218 13.26 -40.30 13.19
C LEU A 218 14.36 -40.73 14.15
#